data_AF-A0A317UCE7-F1
#
_entry.id   AF-A0A317UCE7-F1
#
_cell.length_a   1.000
_cell.length_b   1.000
_cell.length_c   1.000
_cell.angle_alpha   90.00
_cell.angle_beta   90.00
_cell.angle_gamma   90.00
#
_symmetry.space_group_name_H-M   'P 1'
#
loop_
_entity.id
_entity.type
_entity.pdbx_description
1 polymer ?
#
loop_
_entity_poly.entity_id
_entity_poly.type
_entity_poly.pdbx_seq_one_letter_code
_entity_poly.pdbx_strand_id
1 'polypeptide(L)'
;MSHIKDRLKQYKDKYSDCYKYAGLYVKVIQDMIEQLLNDLEQDEKENGWISAGERLPEASGTYQVTCMDGRIYRSTYAKFQSKLKRWELTGARSYWKVTAWQPLPAPYKEG
;
A
#
# COMPACT_ATOMS: atom_id res chain seq x y z
N MET A 1 -5.85 2.15 -2.02
CA MET A 1 -6.79 2.46 -0.93
C MET A 1 -8.16 1.95 -1.34
N SER A 2 -8.60 0.86 -0.72
CA SER A 2 -9.79 0.13 -1.15
C SER A 2 -11.06 0.85 -0.69
N HIS A 3 -12.09 0.88 -1.55
CA HIS A 3 -13.44 1.37 -1.25
C HIS A 3 -14.07 0.74 0.02
N ILE A 4 -13.50 -0.37 0.49
CA ILE A 4 -13.87 -1.07 1.73
C ILE A 4 -13.44 -0.27 2.97
N LYS A 5 -12.22 0.29 2.97
CA LYS A 5 -11.68 1.09 4.08
C LYS A 5 -12.51 2.35 4.31
N ASP A 6 -12.93 3.00 3.22
CA ASP A 6 -13.77 4.21 3.27
C ASP A 6 -15.18 3.89 3.79
N ARG A 7 -15.77 2.75 3.38
CA ARG A 7 -17.06 2.30 3.91
C ARG A 7 -17.01 1.95 5.39
N LEU A 8 -15.93 1.31 5.86
CA LEU A 8 -15.73 1.01 7.27
C LEU A 8 -15.62 2.27 8.13
N LYS A 9 -14.91 3.31 7.64
CA LYS A 9 -14.87 4.62 8.30
C LYS A 9 -16.26 5.26 8.40
N GLN A 10 -17.03 5.25 7.32
CA GLN A 10 -18.40 5.76 7.34
C GLN A 10 -19.28 5.03 8.36
N TYR A 11 -19.13 3.70 8.49
CA TYR A 11 -19.86 2.95 9.52
C TYR A 11 -19.38 3.31 10.93
N LYS A 12 -18.08 3.46 11.15
CA LYS A 12 -17.53 3.92 12.43
C LYS A 12 -18.15 5.26 12.85
N ASP A 13 -18.19 6.22 11.93
CA ASP A 13 -18.76 7.55 12.18
C ASP A 13 -20.28 7.49 12.42
N LYS A 14 -21.01 6.67 11.66
CA LYS A 14 -22.46 6.50 11.84
C LYS A 14 -22.83 5.91 13.20
N TYR A 15 -22.03 4.95 13.70
CA TYR A 15 -22.30 4.28 14.97
C TYR A 15 -21.62 4.94 16.18
N SER A 16 -20.74 5.94 15.97
CA SER A 16 -20.20 6.84 17.01
C SER A 16 -21.33 7.44 17.87
N ASP A 17 -22.38 7.93 17.21
CA ASP A 17 -23.44 8.71 17.86
C ASP A 17 -24.55 7.84 18.48
N CYS A 18 -24.57 6.53 18.18
CA CYS A 18 -25.60 5.59 18.65
C CYS A 18 -25.45 5.12 20.11
N TYR A 19 -24.40 5.57 20.80
CA TYR A 19 -24.10 5.18 22.19
C TYR A 19 -25.25 5.45 23.17
N LYS A 20 -26.09 6.45 22.88
CA LYS A 20 -27.17 6.89 23.76
C LYS A 20 -28.38 5.94 23.82
N TYR A 21 -28.56 5.04 22.85
CA TYR A 21 -29.83 4.29 22.72
C TYR A 21 -29.70 2.76 22.62
N ALA A 22 -28.51 2.20 22.37
CA ALA A 22 -28.39 0.79 21.98
C ALA A 22 -27.35 -0.07 22.74
N GLY A 23 -26.75 0.44 23.83
CA GLY A 23 -25.99 -0.38 24.79
C GLY A 23 -24.84 -1.25 24.22
N LEU A 24 -24.58 -2.39 24.87
CA LEU A 24 -23.44 -3.31 24.67
C LEU A 24 -23.19 -3.71 23.21
N TYR A 25 -24.23 -3.80 22.38
CA TYR A 25 -24.14 -4.15 20.96
C TYR A 25 -23.41 -3.10 20.12
N VAL A 26 -23.54 -1.81 20.43
CA VAL A 26 -22.84 -0.74 19.70
C VAL A 26 -21.33 -0.79 19.95
N LYS A 27 -20.92 -1.08 21.19
CA LYS A 27 -19.51 -1.28 21.55
C LYS A 27 -18.89 -2.44 20.77
N VAL A 28 -19.54 -3.60 20.75
CA VAL A 28 -19.05 -4.77 20.02
C VAL A 28 -18.88 -4.47 18.53
N ILE A 29 -19.85 -3.77 17.92
CA ILE A 29 -19.77 -3.37 16.51
C ILE A 29 -18.62 -2.38 16.25
N GLN A 30 -18.41 -1.41 17.15
CA GLN A 30 -17.27 -0.48 17.04
C GLN A 30 -15.93 -1.21 17.14
N ASP A 31 -15.77 -2.09 18.14
CA ASP A 31 -14.55 -2.88 18.34
C ASP A 31 -14.26 -3.76 17.12
N MET A 32 -15.28 -4.40 16.55
CA MET A 32 -15.14 -5.19 15.32
C MET A 32 -14.71 -4.34 14.12
N ILE A 33 -15.28 -3.14 13.95
CA ILE A 33 -14.89 -2.22 12.86
C ILE A 33 -13.44 -1.77 13.04
N GLU A 34 -13.00 -1.50 14.27
CA GLU A 34 -11.61 -1.12 14.56
C GLU A 34 -10.64 -2.26 14.29
N GLN A 35 -10.97 -3.49 14.69
CA GLN A 35 -10.18 -4.68 14.36
C GLN A 35 -10.03 -4.86 12.85
N LEU A 36 -11.14 -4.82 12.09
CA LEU A 36 -11.09 -4.95 10.64
C LEU A 36 -10.30 -3.82 9.95
N LEU A 37 -10.34 -2.60 10.49
CA LEU A 37 -9.53 -1.50 9.98
C LEU A 37 -8.04 -1.72 10.26
N ASN A 38 -7.69 -2.25 11.42
CA ASN A 38 -6.31 -2.59 11.76
C ASN A 38 -5.79 -3.75 10.91
N ASP A 39 -6.58 -4.81 10.74
CA ASP A 39 -6.26 -5.96 9.89
C ASP A 39 -6.05 -5.52 8.44
N LEU A 40 -6.92 -4.66 7.90
CA LEU A 40 -6.74 -4.09 6.56
C LEU A 40 -5.48 -3.23 6.45
N GLU A 41 -5.13 -2.48 7.48
CA GLU A 41 -3.89 -1.69 7.49
C GLU A 41 -2.66 -2.60 7.59
N GLN A 42 -2.75 -3.70 8.33
CA GLN A 42 -1.73 -4.72 8.41
C GLN A 42 -1.58 -5.46 7.07
N ASP A 43 -2.67 -5.88 6.43
CA ASP A 43 -2.65 -6.50 5.09
C ASP A 43 -2.07 -5.54 4.04
N GLU A 44 -2.39 -4.23 4.12
CA GLU A 44 -1.77 -3.21 3.26
C GLU A 44 -0.26 -3.12 3.50
N LYS A 45 0.21 -3.26 4.76
CA LYS A 45 1.65 -3.29 5.11
C LYS A 45 2.32 -4.63 4.73
N GLU A 46 1.61 -5.75 4.82
CA GLU A 46 2.11 -7.10 4.53
C GLU A 46 2.18 -7.39 3.03
N ASN A 47 1.45 -6.66 2.20
CA ASN A 47 1.55 -6.76 0.74
C ASN A 47 2.95 -6.37 0.19
N GLY A 48 3.91 -5.96 1.02
CA GLY A 48 5.32 -5.73 0.68
C GLY A 48 5.58 -4.51 -0.20
N TRP A 49 4.54 -3.98 -0.84
CA TRP A 49 4.57 -2.80 -1.69
C TRP A 49 4.52 -1.52 -0.86
N ILE A 50 5.55 -0.70 -1.02
CA ILE A 50 5.71 0.60 -0.39
C ILE A 50 5.40 1.67 -1.43
N SER A 51 4.53 2.62 -1.10
CA SER A 51 4.26 3.75 -1.99
C SER A 51 5.51 4.60 -2.19
N ALA A 52 5.86 4.90 -3.44
CA ALA A 52 7.02 5.75 -3.75
C ALA A 52 6.84 7.21 -3.28
N GLY A 53 5.58 7.63 -3.01
CA GLY A 53 5.28 8.92 -2.40
C GLY A 53 5.35 8.93 -0.87
N GLU A 54 5.31 7.75 -0.23
CA GLU A 54 5.45 7.60 1.22
C GLU A 54 6.93 7.50 1.59
N ARG A 55 7.66 6.58 0.93
CA ARG A 55 9.08 6.32 1.21
C ARG A 55 9.78 5.80 -0.04
N LEU A 56 11.07 6.12 -0.16
CA LEU A 56 11.97 5.57 -1.19
C LEU A 56 12.90 4.52 -0.57
N PRO A 57 13.49 3.61 -1.38
CA PRO A 57 14.48 2.67 -0.87
C PRO A 57 15.68 3.38 -0.25
N GLU A 58 16.31 2.75 0.74
CA GLU A 58 17.51 3.31 1.38
C GLU A 58 18.77 3.03 0.57
N ALA A 59 18.85 1.84 -0.01
CA ALA A 59 19.99 1.40 -0.80
C ALA A 59 19.75 1.61 -2.30
N SER A 60 20.83 1.84 -3.04
CA SER A 60 20.78 1.72 -4.50
C SER A 60 20.68 0.24 -4.88
N GLY A 61 19.85 -0.10 -5.86
CA GLY A 61 19.63 -1.50 -6.23
C GLY A 61 18.52 -1.66 -7.27
N THR A 62 18.22 -2.91 -7.63
CA THR A 62 17.07 -3.23 -8.47
C THR A 62 15.89 -3.62 -7.60
N TYR A 63 14.74 -3.02 -7.86
CA TYR A 63 13.49 -3.27 -7.13
C TYR A 63 12.40 -3.65 -8.10
N GLN A 64 11.40 -4.37 -7.60
CA GLN A 64 10.13 -4.50 -8.30
C GLN A 64 9.35 -3.20 -8.09
N VAL A 65 8.78 -2.65 -9.16
CA VAL A 65 8.08 -1.37 -9.15
C VAL A 65 6.76 -1.48 -9.88
N THR A 66 5.77 -0.72 -9.39
CA THR A 66 4.56 -0.42 -10.15
C THR A 66 4.76 0.95 -10.79
N CYS A 67 4.55 1.01 -12.10
CA CYS A 67 4.65 2.23 -12.88
C CYS A 67 3.30 2.57 -13.51
N MET A 68 3.01 3.86 -13.62
CA MET A 68 1.88 4.38 -14.39
C MET A 68 2.40 5.04 -15.67
N ASP A 69 1.91 4.57 -16.82
CA ASP A 69 2.26 5.09 -18.16
C ASP A 69 1.33 6.23 -18.64
N GLY A 70 0.48 6.74 -17.73
CA GLY A 70 -0.56 7.73 -18.01
C GLY A 70 -1.95 7.13 -18.26
N ARG A 71 -2.05 5.82 -18.54
CA ARG A 71 -3.35 5.15 -18.76
C ARG A 71 -3.50 3.87 -17.95
N ILE A 72 -2.43 3.11 -17.76
CA ILE A 72 -2.46 1.77 -17.16
C ILE A 72 -1.35 1.64 -16.12
N TYR A 73 -1.61 0.86 -15.06
CA TYR A 73 -0.61 0.41 -14.11
C TYR A 73 0.09 -0.85 -14.60
N ARG A 74 1.43 -0.86 -14.57
CA ARG A 74 2.26 -2.00 -14.99
C ARG A 74 3.29 -2.32 -13.92
N SER A 75 3.42 -3.59 -13.56
CA SER A 75 4.51 -4.07 -12.70
C SER A 75 5.74 -4.41 -13.54
N THR A 76 6.91 -3.92 -13.13
CA THR A 76 8.19 -4.14 -13.80
C THR A 76 9.35 -4.03 -12.82
N TYR A 77 10.59 -4.02 -13.32
CA TYR A 77 11.79 -3.81 -12.53
C TYR A 77 12.47 -2.49 -12.91
N ALA A 78 12.98 -1.78 -11.91
CA ALA A 78 13.72 -0.54 -12.08
C ALA A 78 14.92 -0.48 -11.14
N LYS A 79 15.98 0.21 -11.57
CA LYS A 79 17.10 0.52 -10.69
C LYS A 79 16.78 1.79 -9.91
N PHE A 80 17.05 1.79 -8.62
CA PHE A 80 17.00 2.97 -7.78
C PHE A 80 18.40 3.45 -7.45
N GLN A 81 18.62 4.76 -7.53
CA GLN A 81 19.85 5.40 -7.09
C GLN A 81 19.57 6.23 -5.83
N SER A 82 20.02 5.73 -4.67
CA SER A 82 19.80 6.36 -3.36
C SER A 82 20.37 7.78 -3.26
N LYS A 83 21.61 8.00 -3.74
CA LYS A 83 22.26 9.32 -3.73
C LYS A 83 21.49 10.39 -4.49
N LEU A 84 20.85 10.02 -5.60
CA LEU A 84 20.07 10.94 -6.44
C LEU A 84 18.56 10.86 -6.17
N LYS A 85 18.13 9.97 -5.27
CA LYS A 85 16.72 9.66 -4.99
C LYS A 85 15.89 9.43 -6.27
N ARG A 86 16.49 8.76 -7.26
CA ARG A 86 15.94 8.64 -8.62
C ARG A 86 15.75 7.19 -9.05
N TRP A 87 14.62 6.94 -9.70
CA TRP A 87 14.34 5.69 -10.42
C TRP A 87 14.86 5.77 -11.85
N GLU A 88 15.56 4.73 -12.29
CA GLU A 88 16.06 4.57 -13.64
C GLU A 88 15.25 3.52 -14.39
N LEU A 89 14.41 4.03 -15.29
CA LEU A 89 13.66 3.25 -16.27
C LEU A 89 14.30 3.46 -17.64
N THR A 90 14.48 2.38 -18.39
CA THR A 90 15.16 2.41 -19.69
C THR A 90 14.20 2.19 -20.86
N GLY A 91 14.57 2.72 -22.02
CA GLY A 91 13.82 2.60 -23.27
C GLY A 91 12.47 3.33 -23.22
N ALA A 92 11.43 2.71 -23.75
CA ALA A 92 10.07 3.26 -23.80
C ALA A 92 9.40 3.46 -22.42
N ARG A 93 10.09 3.15 -21.32
CA ARG A 93 9.60 3.33 -19.94
C ARG A 93 10.18 4.55 -19.25
N SER A 94 11.11 5.27 -19.89
CA SER A 94 11.82 6.40 -19.29
C SER A 94 10.91 7.53 -18.82
N TYR A 95 9.71 7.66 -19.41
CA TYR A 95 8.69 8.64 -19.04
C TYR A 95 7.63 8.10 -18.06
N TRP A 96 7.68 6.83 -17.67
CA TRP A 96 6.71 6.27 -16.74
C TRP A 96 7.00 6.75 -15.30
N LYS A 97 5.93 6.99 -14.54
CA LYS A 97 6.04 7.38 -13.14
C LYS A 97 5.98 6.14 -12.25
N VAL A 98 7.02 5.91 -11.44
CA VAL A 98 6.99 4.89 -10.38
C VAL A 98 6.04 5.34 -9.27
N THR A 99 5.08 4.49 -8.91
CA THR A 99 4.06 4.77 -7.88
C THR A 99 4.23 3.94 -6.62
N ALA A 100 4.75 2.70 -6.74
CA ALA A 100 5.04 1.83 -5.60
C ALA A 100 6.25 0.93 -5.91
N TRP A 101 6.89 0.40 -4.87
CA TRP A 101 8.06 -0.47 -4.99
C TRP A 101 8.13 -1.53 -3.88
N GLN A 102 8.85 -2.61 -4.12
CA GLN A 102 9.22 -3.60 -3.10
C GLN A 102 10.60 -4.21 -3.41
N PRO A 103 11.33 -4.73 -2.39
CA PRO A 103 12.55 -5.48 -2.63
C PRO A 103 12.29 -6.74 -3.48
N LEU A 104 13.31 -7.18 -4.21
CA LEU A 104 13.22 -8.44 -4.93
C LEU A 104 13.15 -9.62 -3.94
N PRO A 105 12.36 -10.67 -4.26
CA PRO A 105 12.37 -11.89 -3.48
C PRO A 105 13.76 -12.54 -3.53
N ALA A 106 14.04 -13.39 -2.55
CA ALA A 106 15.28 -14.16 -2.54
C ALA A 106 15.41 -14.97 -3.84
N PRO A 107 16.62 -15.05 -4.44
CA PRO A 107 16.83 -15.87 -5.61
C PRO A 107 16.53 -17.33 -5.31
N TYR A 108 16.07 -18.06 -6.33
CA TYR A 108 15.93 -19.50 -6.24
C TYR A 108 17.26 -20.16 -5.87
N LYS A 109 17.23 -21.13 -4.95
CA LYS A 109 18.39 -21.92 -4.54
C LYS A 109 18.19 -23.34 -5.06
N GLU A 110 19.07 -23.80 -5.93
CA GLU A 110 19.17 -25.23 -6.26
C GLU A 110 19.78 -25.97 -5.08
N GLY A 111 19.17 -27.09 -4.70
CA GLY A 111 19.61 -27.97 -3.60
C GLY A 111 20.44 -29.14 -4.09
#